data_AF-A0A7K8NR68-F1
#
_entry.id   AF-A0A7K8NR68-F1
#
_cell.length_a   1.000
_cell.length_b   1.000
_cell.length_c   1.000
_cell.angle_alpha   90.00
_cell.angle_beta   90.00
_cell.angle_gamma   90.00
#
_symmetry.space_group_name_H-M   'P 1'
#
loop_
_entity.id
_entity.type
_entity.pdbx_description
1 polymer ?
#
loop_
_entity_poly.entity_id
_entity_poly.type
_entity_poly.pdbx_seq_one_letter_code
_entity_poly.pdbx_strand_id
1 'polypeptide(L)'
;GGRPLTGRLALYLLALRAACQPPDLGAKSPPLARLKYALEEDWTGSQQHGHPLTNYYQYSLGVLALCVHRRHVREELIRRLLAAERHDRFGHGDGHAVDTEAVAGLAFACLHQARLAHGVLASELHEAVRSVARKLLQAQGPDDLIGNVFSTPLALQFFIATNSCESEPEYSRARDALLQSLDNFTNPMAISQLLPALYGRSYLDIASMNCQGERGTLQPISPVTQPTELGNIIVGLVVECPKRLCHHHVLYNQSVTVPAGSSLLDVLEVASKQGHHAFTFKTQDSLYGPFLTTVMKVEAKWQERRSWHLLSAPNTSLQMGIADYKPHDGETLILRLSKW
;
A
#
# COMPACT_ATOMS: atom_id res chain seq x y z
N GLY A 1 5.40 15.62 -18.35
CA GLY A 1 6.15 15.25 -17.13
C GLY A 1 5.49 14.04 -16.51
N GLY A 2 6.25 12.98 -16.24
CA GLY A 2 5.72 11.78 -15.57
C GLY A 2 5.55 11.97 -14.07
N ARG A 3 4.81 11.07 -13.42
CA ARG A 3 4.66 11.03 -11.95
C ARG A 3 6.03 10.76 -11.29
N PRO A 4 6.36 11.38 -10.14
CA PRO A 4 7.56 11.03 -9.39
C PRO A 4 7.56 9.54 -9.03
N LEU A 5 8.69 8.87 -9.21
CA LEU A 5 8.87 7.45 -8.90
C LEU A 5 9.30 7.23 -7.43
N THR A 6 8.94 8.15 -6.53
CA THR A 6 9.42 8.22 -5.14
C THR A 6 9.28 6.88 -4.41
N GLY A 7 8.09 6.27 -4.42
CA GLY A 7 7.85 4.99 -3.74
C GLY A 7 8.67 3.84 -4.30
N ARG A 8 8.71 3.66 -5.63
CA ARG A 8 9.48 2.58 -6.28
C ARG A 8 10.98 2.75 -6.04
N LEU A 9 11.48 3.97 -6.12
CA LEU A 9 12.90 4.25 -5.91
C LEU A 9 13.30 4.09 -4.44
N ALA A 10 12.42 4.46 -3.51
CA ALA A 10 12.60 4.20 -2.08
C ALA A 10 12.67 2.69 -1.81
N LEU A 11 11.70 1.90 -2.28
CA LEU A 11 11.70 0.45 -2.12
C LEU A 11 12.95 -0.22 -2.73
N TYR A 12 13.38 0.25 -3.91
CA TYR A 12 14.63 -0.21 -4.51
C TYR A 12 15.85 0.06 -3.62
N LEU A 13 15.94 1.24 -3.00
CA LEU A 13 17.00 1.57 -2.06
C LEU A 13 16.93 0.75 -0.76
N LEU A 14 15.73 0.49 -0.24
CA LEU A 14 15.54 -0.42 0.90
C LEU A 14 16.04 -1.83 0.53
N ALA A 15 15.72 -2.33 -0.66
CA ALA A 15 16.19 -3.63 -1.15
C ALA A 15 17.72 -3.68 -1.29
N LEU A 16 18.36 -2.65 -1.84
CA LEU A 16 19.84 -2.58 -1.90
C LEU A 16 20.45 -2.64 -0.49
N ARG A 17 19.87 -1.93 0.48
CA ARG A 17 20.36 -1.96 1.86
C ARG A 17 20.18 -3.33 2.50
N ALA A 18 19.04 -3.98 2.27
CA ALA A 18 18.76 -5.34 2.75
C ALA A 18 19.70 -6.37 2.12
N ALA A 19 20.13 -6.17 0.87
CA ALA A 19 21.10 -7.03 0.19
C ALA A 19 22.57 -6.69 0.51
N CYS A 20 22.82 -5.79 1.47
CA CYS A 20 24.14 -5.25 1.81
C CYS A 20 24.92 -4.70 0.59
N GLN A 21 24.20 -4.22 -0.43
CA GLN A 21 24.78 -3.62 -1.62
C GLN A 21 24.95 -2.11 -1.43
N PRO A 22 26.05 -1.51 -1.91
CA PRO A 22 26.20 -0.07 -1.86
C PRO A 22 25.12 0.63 -2.71
N PRO A 23 24.55 1.76 -2.25
CA PRO A 23 23.53 2.49 -3.01
C PRO A 23 24.08 3.19 -4.26
N ASP A 24 25.41 3.30 -4.37
CA ASP A 24 26.11 3.93 -5.48
C ASP A 24 26.86 2.86 -6.29
N LEU A 25 26.17 2.28 -7.27
CA LEU A 25 26.71 1.25 -8.16
C LEU A 25 27.56 1.86 -9.29
N GLY A 26 28.26 2.97 -9.04
CA GLY A 26 29.08 3.67 -10.05
C GLY A 26 28.26 4.34 -11.16
N ALA A 27 26.99 4.67 -10.88
CA ALA A 27 26.08 5.22 -11.88
C ALA A 27 26.24 6.75 -12.00
N LYS A 28 26.15 7.28 -13.24
CA LYS A 28 26.15 8.74 -13.50
C LYS A 28 25.05 9.51 -12.76
N SER A 29 23.96 8.82 -12.38
CA SER A 29 22.88 9.36 -11.56
C SER A 29 22.52 8.36 -10.45
N PRO A 30 23.17 8.46 -9.28
CA PRO A 30 22.98 7.50 -8.20
C PRO A 30 21.49 7.44 -7.77
N PRO A 31 20.95 6.24 -7.48
CA PRO A 31 19.58 6.06 -6.98
C PRO A 31 19.21 7.00 -5.82
N LEU A 32 20.15 7.25 -4.88
CA LEU A 32 19.96 8.19 -3.78
C LEU A 32 19.72 9.63 -4.24
N ALA A 33 20.46 10.11 -5.24
CA ALA A 33 20.30 11.46 -5.76
C ALA A 33 18.94 11.62 -6.47
N ARG A 34 18.53 10.59 -7.23
CA ARG A 34 17.20 10.54 -7.86
C ARG A 34 16.08 10.53 -6.82
N LEU A 35 16.27 9.85 -5.68
CA LEU A 35 15.26 9.80 -4.62
C LEU A 35 15.10 11.18 -3.97
N LYS A 36 16.21 11.85 -3.68
CA LYS A 36 16.17 13.23 -3.17
C LYS A 36 15.39 14.13 -4.12
N TYR A 37 15.73 14.09 -5.42
CA TYR A 37 15.01 14.89 -6.43
C TYR A 37 13.51 14.56 -6.49
N ALA A 38 13.13 13.27 -6.55
CA ALA A 38 11.73 12.87 -6.60
C ALA A 38 10.94 13.29 -5.33
N LEU A 39 11.58 13.22 -4.16
CA LEU A 39 10.97 13.63 -2.90
C LEU A 39 10.80 15.17 -2.83
N GLU A 40 11.70 15.93 -3.43
CA GLU A 40 11.57 17.40 -3.59
C GLU A 40 10.42 17.78 -4.53
N GLU A 41 10.22 17.04 -5.62
CA GLU A 41 9.06 17.23 -6.51
C GLU A 41 7.75 16.93 -5.76
N ASP A 42 7.71 15.82 -5.02
CA ASP A 42 6.55 15.46 -4.20
C ASP A 42 6.26 16.52 -3.12
N TRP A 43 7.29 17.03 -2.45
CA TRP A 43 7.17 18.12 -1.48
C TRP A 43 6.64 19.40 -2.12
N THR A 44 7.17 19.79 -3.29
CA THR A 44 6.73 20.97 -4.04
C THR A 44 5.24 20.85 -4.41
N GLY A 45 4.82 19.68 -4.92
CA GLY A 45 3.41 19.42 -5.19
C GLY A 45 2.55 19.50 -3.93
N SER A 46 3.09 19.07 -2.78
CA SER A 46 2.39 19.19 -1.50
C SER A 46 2.13 20.63 -1.05
N GLN A 47 3.01 21.56 -1.41
CA GLN A 47 2.81 22.99 -1.18
C GLN A 47 1.73 23.55 -2.11
N GLN A 48 1.74 23.13 -3.38
CA GLN A 48 0.81 23.66 -4.40
C GLN A 48 -0.61 23.09 -4.28
N HIS A 49 -0.74 21.81 -3.92
CA HIS A 49 -2.02 21.08 -3.96
C HIS A 49 -2.55 20.66 -2.59
N GLY A 50 -1.78 20.89 -1.51
CA GLY A 50 -2.14 20.43 -0.17
C GLY A 50 -1.84 18.95 0.09
N HIS A 51 -1.35 18.20 -0.91
CA HIS A 51 -0.93 16.80 -0.80
C HIS A 51 0.24 16.49 -1.75
N PRO A 52 1.10 15.49 -1.47
CA PRO A 52 2.18 15.10 -2.38
C PRO A 52 1.67 14.75 -3.80
N LEU A 53 2.53 14.84 -4.82
CA LEU A 53 2.18 14.39 -6.18
C LEU A 53 1.95 12.89 -6.22
N THR A 54 2.66 12.14 -5.38
CA THR A 54 2.36 10.75 -5.02
C THR A 54 1.32 10.71 -3.89
N ASN A 55 1.63 10.13 -2.73
CA ASN A 55 0.81 10.11 -1.53
C ASN A 55 1.73 10.13 -0.30
N TYR A 56 1.19 10.32 0.91
CA TYR A 56 2.04 10.35 2.11
C TYR A 56 2.71 9.01 2.39
N TYR A 57 2.15 7.88 1.97
CA TYR A 57 2.83 6.57 2.07
C TYR A 57 4.17 6.56 1.32
N GLN A 58 4.16 6.96 0.05
CA GLN A 58 5.37 7.01 -0.78
C GLN A 58 6.33 8.12 -0.33
N TYR A 59 5.81 9.24 0.14
CA TYR A 59 6.60 10.31 0.73
C TYR A 59 7.35 9.81 1.98
N SER A 60 6.65 9.12 2.89
CA SER A 60 7.22 8.49 4.08
C SER A 60 8.25 7.42 3.72
N LEU A 61 7.97 6.57 2.72
CA LEU A 61 8.95 5.62 2.20
C LEU A 61 10.23 6.33 1.72
N GLY A 62 10.10 7.46 1.02
CA GLY A 62 11.26 8.24 0.56
C GLY A 62 12.11 8.75 1.72
N VAL A 63 11.48 9.31 2.76
CA VAL A 63 12.17 9.76 3.98
C VAL A 63 12.83 8.58 4.70
N LEU A 64 12.13 7.47 4.86
CA LEU A 64 12.64 6.25 5.49
C LEU A 64 13.85 5.70 4.73
N ALA A 65 13.78 5.59 3.40
CA ALA A 65 14.88 5.11 2.58
C ALA A 65 16.12 5.99 2.68
N LEU A 66 15.98 7.33 2.70
CA LEU A 66 17.12 8.22 2.95
C LEU A 66 17.72 8.00 4.36
N CYS A 67 16.86 7.83 5.37
CA CYS A 67 17.28 7.64 6.75
C CYS A 67 18.07 6.33 6.96
N VAL A 68 17.58 5.19 6.47
CA VAL A 68 18.27 3.89 6.66
C VAL A 68 19.64 3.85 5.96
N HIS A 69 19.83 4.67 4.93
CA HIS A 69 21.11 4.90 4.24
C HIS A 69 21.98 5.98 4.92
N ARG A 70 21.56 6.47 6.10
CA ARG A 70 22.20 7.56 6.86
C ARG A 70 22.47 8.79 6.00
N ARG A 71 21.48 9.19 5.20
CA ARG A 71 21.53 10.41 4.38
C ARG A 71 20.69 11.50 5.03
N HIS A 72 21.25 12.71 5.02
CA HIS A 72 20.52 13.89 5.47
C HIS A 72 19.24 14.07 4.66
N VAL A 73 18.14 14.30 5.37
CA VAL A 73 16.83 14.67 4.84
C VAL A 73 16.60 16.13 5.22
N ARG A 74 16.22 16.96 4.25
CA ARG A 74 16.01 18.38 4.45
C ARG A 74 14.89 18.61 5.47
N GLU A 75 15.04 19.60 6.34
CA GLU A 75 14.11 19.82 7.45
C GLU A 75 12.68 20.15 6.97
N GLU A 76 12.49 20.91 5.89
CA GLU A 76 11.15 21.22 5.40
C GLU A 76 10.40 19.97 4.91
N LEU A 77 11.13 18.97 4.42
CA LEU A 77 10.55 17.70 4.02
C LEU A 77 10.02 16.93 5.25
N ILE A 78 10.79 16.93 6.34
CA ILE A 78 10.42 16.30 7.62
C ILE A 78 9.23 17.05 8.23
N ARG A 79 9.31 18.38 8.30
CA ARG A 79 8.23 19.23 8.83
C ARG A 79 6.93 19.06 8.06
N ARG A 80 7.00 18.84 6.74
CA ARG A 80 5.80 18.55 5.94
C ARG A 80 5.11 17.26 6.38
N LEU A 81 5.90 16.21 6.65
CA LEU A 81 5.38 14.92 7.10
C LEU A 81 4.83 15.00 8.53
N LEU A 82 5.55 15.67 9.45
CA LEU A 82 5.07 15.96 10.81
C LEU A 82 3.76 16.76 10.80
N ALA A 83 3.65 17.77 9.93
CA ALA A 83 2.43 18.53 9.80
C ALA A 83 1.28 17.68 9.25
N ALA A 84 1.55 16.70 8.39
CA ALA A 84 0.51 15.79 7.91
C ALA A 84 0.02 14.83 9.00
N GLU A 85 0.93 14.30 9.83
CA GLU A 85 0.59 13.47 10.99
C GLU A 85 -0.26 14.26 12.01
N ARG A 86 0.18 15.45 12.41
CA ARG A 86 -0.51 16.28 13.43
C ARG A 86 -1.92 16.71 13.06
N HIS A 87 -2.22 16.81 11.78
CA HIS A 87 -3.52 17.27 11.27
C HIS A 87 -4.32 16.12 10.63
N ASP A 88 -3.94 14.87 10.91
CA ASP A 88 -4.62 13.66 10.44
C ASP A 88 -4.84 13.62 8.91
N ARG A 89 -3.85 14.11 8.15
CA ARG A 89 -3.91 14.23 6.68
C ARG A 89 -3.42 13.00 5.92
N PHE A 90 -3.17 11.90 6.62
CA PHE A 90 -2.81 10.63 5.99
C PHE A 90 -4.03 9.89 5.43
N GLY A 91 -5.19 10.03 6.09
CA GLY A 91 -6.45 9.46 5.66
C GLY A 91 -7.04 10.11 4.41
N HIS A 92 -7.95 9.39 3.77
CA HIS A 92 -8.86 9.93 2.78
C HIS A 92 -10.30 9.52 3.12
N GLY A 93 -11.21 10.49 3.24
CA GLY A 93 -12.56 10.24 3.75
C GLY A 93 -12.55 9.76 5.21
N ASP A 94 -13.46 8.86 5.55
CA ASP A 94 -13.65 8.33 6.91
C ASP A 94 -12.70 7.15 7.27
N GLY A 95 -11.79 6.77 6.36
CA GLY A 95 -10.91 5.62 6.54
C GLY A 95 -9.58 5.97 7.25
N HIS A 96 -9.24 5.19 8.29
CA HIS A 96 -7.90 5.23 8.90
C HIS A 96 -6.85 4.71 7.91
N ALA A 97 -5.90 5.56 7.50
CA ALA A 97 -4.80 5.17 6.63
C ALA A 97 -3.65 4.51 7.42
N VAL A 98 -3.93 3.36 8.04
CA VAL A 98 -2.99 2.63 8.92
C VAL A 98 -1.65 2.37 8.23
N ASP A 99 -1.65 1.96 6.95
CA ASP A 99 -0.41 1.73 6.20
C ASP A 99 0.47 2.99 6.13
N THR A 100 -0.16 4.15 5.92
CA THR A 100 0.53 5.43 5.81
C THR A 100 1.05 5.88 7.17
N GLU A 101 0.22 5.73 8.22
CA GLU A 101 0.57 6.04 9.59
C GLU A 101 1.78 5.21 10.05
N ALA A 102 1.76 3.89 9.81
CA ALA A 102 2.84 2.98 10.19
C ALA A 102 4.16 3.31 9.47
N VAL A 103 4.13 3.55 8.15
CA VAL A 103 5.35 3.90 7.40
C VAL A 103 5.87 5.30 7.75
N ALA A 104 4.98 6.26 8.03
CA ALA A 104 5.39 7.56 8.57
C ALA A 104 6.04 7.41 9.94
N GLY A 105 5.46 6.59 10.82
CA GLY A 105 6.01 6.24 12.12
C GLY A 105 7.40 5.62 12.03
N LEU A 106 7.60 4.66 11.12
CA LEU A 106 8.92 4.08 10.85
C LEU A 106 9.91 5.15 10.39
N ALA A 107 9.51 6.06 9.50
CA ALA A 107 10.36 7.17 9.07
C ALA A 107 10.75 8.10 10.24
N PHE A 108 9.81 8.47 11.09
CA PHE A 108 10.08 9.31 12.28
C PHE A 108 11.01 8.61 13.27
N ALA A 109 10.72 7.35 13.57
CA ALA A 109 11.54 6.51 14.45
C ALA A 109 12.97 6.41 13.92
N CYS A 110 13.14 6.19 12.61
CA CYS A 110 14.46 6.12 11.99
C CYS A 110 15.22 7.45 12.16
N LEU A 111 14.61 8.58 11.81
CA LEU A 111 15.26 9.89 11.90
C LEU A 111 15.71 10.22 13.33
N HIS A 112 14.86 9.88 14.30
CA HIS A 112 15.15 10.07 15.72
C HIS A 112 16.28 9.15 16.20
N GLN A 113 16.20 7.84 15.95
CA GLN A 113 17.19 6.84 16.38
C GLN A 113 18.55 7.04 15.71
N ALA A 114 18.57 7.41 14.43
CA ALA A 114 19.79 7.70 13.67
C ALA A 114 20.39 9.08 14.00
N ARG A 115 19.73 9.88 14.86
CA ARG A 115 20.15 11.25 15.25
C ARG A 115 20.36 12.17 14.05
N LEU A 116 19.50 12.05 13.03
CA LEU A 116 19.53 12.87 11.82
C LEU A 116 18.76 14.19 11.96
N ALA A 117 18.14 14.42 13.12
CA ALA A 117 17.48 15.65 13.53
C ALA A 117 17.98 16.08 14.91
N HIS A 118 17.97 17.39 15.18
CA HIS A 118 18.52 17.98 16.40
C HIS A 118 17.56 19.01 17.04
N GLY A 119 17.79 19.31 18.31
CA GLY A 119 17.03 20.33 19.05
C GLY A 119 15.52 20.05 19.05
N VAL A 120 14.73 21.09 18.75
CA VAL A 120 13.26 21.02 18.73
C VAL A 120 12.76 19.94 17.77
N LEU A 121 13.37 19.80 16.60
CA LEU A 121 12.93 18.80 15.61
C LEU A 121 13.05 17.36 16.14
N ALA A 122 14.08 17.08 16.94
CA ALA A 122 14.27 15.76 17.55
C ALA A 122 13.16 15.44 18.58
N SER A 123 12.73 16.42 19.38
CA SER A 123 11.59 16.26 20.29
C SER A 123 10.27 16.12 19.53
N GLU A 124 10.07 16.87 18.45
CA GLU A 124 8.86 16.76 17.62
C GLU A 124 8.74 15.38 16.96
N LEU A 125 9.85 14.81 16.48
CA LEU A 125 9.88 13.45 15.95
C LEU A 125 9.53 12.41 17.03
N HIS A 126 10.08 12.57 18.24
CA HIS A 126 9.79 11.66 19.34
C HIS A 126 8.31 11.69 19.74
N GLU A 127 7.69 12.88 19.80
CA GLU A 127 6.25 13.02 20.03
C GLU A 127 5.43 12.40 18.89
N ALA A 128 5.84 12.58 17.63
CA ALA A 128 5.17 11.99 16.48
C ALA A 128 5.20 10.46 16.53
N VAL A 129 6.32 9.84 16.93
CA VAL A 129 6.39 8.38 17.15
C VAL A 129 5.37 7.93 18.19
N ARG A 130 5.25 8.64 19.33
CA ARG A 130 4.24 8.31 20.35
C ARG A 130 2.81 8.55 19.86
N SER A 131 2.59 9.57 19.03
CA SER A 131 1.28 9.85 18.42
C SER A 131 0.86 8.73 17.46
N VAL A 132 1.76 8.31 16.57
CA VAL A 132 1.53 7.19 15.65
C VAL A 132 1.22 5.91 16.41
N ALA A 133 1.97 5.58 17.46
CA ALA A 133 1.69 4.40 18.29
C ALA A 133 0.25 4.40 18.80
N ARG A 134 -0.21 5.50 19.41
CA ARG A 134 -1.59 5.62 19.90
C ARG A 134 -2.63 5.46 18.78
N LYS A 135 -2.39 6.07 17.61
CA LYS A 135 -3.32 5.98 16.47
C LYS A 135 -3.42 4.56 15.91
N LEU A 136 -2.30 3.83 15.84
CA LEU A 136 -2.30 2.43 15.42
C LEU A 136 -3.07 1.56 16.43
N LEU A 137 -2.86 1.75 17.73
CA LEU A 137 -3.62 1.02 18.76
C LEU A 137 -5.12 1.31 18.68
N GLN A 138 -5.49 2.58 18.46
CA GLN A 138 -6.89 3.01 18.28
C GLN A 138 -7.54 2.46 17.00
N ALA A 139 -6.74 2.09 16.00
CA ALA A 139 -7.22 1.50 14.75
C ALA A 139 -7.41 -0.02 14.85
N GLN A 140 -7.20 -0.64 16.02
CA GLN A 140 -7.50 -2.05 16.22
C GLN A 140 -9.02 -2.29 16.17
N GLY A 141 -9.43 -3.17 15.25
CA GLY A 141 -10.81 -3.56 15.04
C GLY A 141 -11.28 -4.64 16.03
N PRO A 142 -12.58 -4.99 15.99
CA PRO A 142 -13.15 -6.09 16.79
C PRO A 142 -12.62 -7.48 16.37
N ASP A 143 -11.99 -7.57 15.22
CA ASP A 143 -11.27 -8.75 14.70
C ASP A 143 -9.80 -8.80 15.18
N ASP A 144 -9.43 -7.92 16.13
CA ASP A 144 -8.08 -7.72 16.68
C ASP A 144 -7.03 -7.27 15.65
N LEU A 145 -7.39 -7.08 14.38
CA LEU A 145 -6.49 -6.57 13.34
C LEU A 145 -6.35 -5.05 13.45
N ILE A 146 -5.18 -4.52 13.07
CA ILE A 146 -4.92 -3.07 13.09
C ILE A 146 -5.23 -2.51 11.70
N GLY A 147 -6.37 -1.84 11.59
CA GLY A 147 -6.96 -1.43 10.30
C GLY A 147 -7.64 -2.61 9.60
N ASN A 148 -6.88 -3.34 8.80
CA ASN A 148 -7.30 -4.59 8.16
C ASN A 148 -6.13 -5.60 8.14
N VAL A 149 -6.39 -6.78 7.57
CA VAL A 149 -5.39 -7.85 7.47
C VAL A 149 -4.11 -7.42 6.74
N PHE A 150 -4.21 -6.56 5.72
CA PHE A 150 -3.08 -6.12 4.89
C PHE A 150 -2.28 -4.96 5.48
N SER A 151 -2.89 -4.12 6.31
CA SER A 151 -2.21 -3.02 7.02
C SER A 151 -1.55 -3.47 8.32
N THR A 152 -2.08 -4.53 8.95
CA THR A 152 -1.58 -5.08 10.22
C THR A 152 -0.07 -5.37 10.19
N PRO A 153 0.51 -6.01 9.15
CA PRO A 153 1.95 -6.25 9.08
C PRO A 153 2.82 -5.01 9.26
N LEU A 154 2.47 -3.90 8.59
CA LEU A 154 3.24 -2.66 8.70
C LEU A 154 3.10 -2.03 10.10
N ALA A 155 1.92 -2.12 10.71
CA ALA A 155 1.71 -1.69 12.09
C ALA A 155 2.57 -2.51 13.07
N LEU A 156 2.62 -3.84 12.90
CA LEU A 156 3.51 -4.69 13.71
C LEU A 156 4.98 -4.32 13.54
N GLN A 157 5.43 -4.08 12.29
CA GLN A 157 6.79 -3.61 12.03
C GLN A 157 7.11 -2.30 12.75
N PHE A 158 6.15 -1.37 12.84
CA PHE A 158 6.33 -0.13 13.61
C PHE A 158 6.58 -0.42 15.09
N PHE A 159 5.75 -1.24 15.75
CA PHE A 159 5.94 -1.58 17.16
C PHE A 159 7.25 -2.34 17.43
N ILE A 160 7.67 -3.20 16.49
CA ILE A 160 8.98 -3.88 16.52
C ILE A 160 10.10 -2.84 16.50
N ALA A 161 10.04 -1.90 15.56
CA ALA A 161 11.07 -0.88 15.36
C ALA A 161 11.19 0.11 16.54
N THR A 162 10.11 0.32 17.30
CA THR A 162 10.07 1.19 18.48
C THR A 162 10.28 0.44 19.79
N ASN A 163 10.51 -0.88 19.74
CA ASN A 163 10.68 -1.75 20.91
C ASN A 163 9.51 -1.64 21.92
N SER A 164 8.28 -1.59 21.40
CA SER A 164 7.05 -1.48 22.20
C SER A 164 6.14 -2.70 22.04
N CYS A 165 6.62 -3.78 21.43
CA CYS A 165 5.84 -5.02 21.27
C CYS A 165 5.41 -5.65 22.61
N GLU A 166 6.28 -5.61 23.61
CA GLU A 166 6.05 -6.27 24.91
C GLU A 166 5.15 -5.42 25.83
N SER A 167 5.10 -4.11 25.63
CA SER A 167 4.33 -3.20 26.47
C SER A 167 2.87 -3.04 26.04
N GLU A 168 2.54 -3.36 24.78
CA GLU A 168 1.21 -3.14 24.20
C GLU A 168 0.45 -4.48 24.04
N PRO A 169 -0.59 -4.76 24.82
CA PRO A 169 -1.36 -6.00 24.68
C PRO A 169 -2.07 -6.11 23.32
N GLU A 170 -2.45 -4.98 22.70
CA GLU A 170 -3.00 -4.88 21.35
C GLU A 170 -2.07 -5.52 20.31
N TYR A 171 -0.74 -5.35 20.47
CA TYR A 171 0.25 -5.93 19.56
C TYR A 171 0.16 -7.46 19.53
N SER A 172 0.02 -8.08 20.71
CA SER A 172 -0.08 -9.54 20.82
C SER A 172 -1.36 -10.05 20.17
N ARG A 173 -2.50 -9.39 20.43
CA ARG A 173 -3.78 -9.74 19.80
C ARG A 173 -3.72 -9.61 18.27
N ALA A 174 -3.16 -8.52 17.76
CA ALA A 174 -3.01 -8.29 16.32
C ALA A 174 -2.09 -9.31 15.65
N ARG A 175 -1.01 -9.71 16.32
CA ARG A 175 -0.11 -10.77 15.84
C ARG A 175 -0.84 -12.11 15.75
N ASP A 176 -1.62 -12.47 16.77
CA ASP A 176 -2.35 -13.74 16.79
C ASP A 176 -3.45 -13.76 15.73
N ALA A 177 -4.20 -12.68 15.57
CA ALA A 177 -5.19 -12.51 14.50
C ALA A 177 -4.55 -12.60 13.10
N LEU A 178 -3.37 -12.00 12.92
CA LEU A 178 -2.62 -12.08 11.67
C LEU A 178 -2.18 -13.52 11.34
N LEU A 179 -1.71 -14.27 12.33
CA LEU A 179 -1.33 -15.69 12.16
C LEU A 179 -2.50 -16.58 11.76
N GLN A 180 -3.72 -16.26 12.20
CA GLN A 180 -4.94 -16.95 11.78
C GLN A 180 -5.41 -16.54 10.38
N SER A 181 -4.87 -15.45 9.84
CA SER A 181 -5.32 -14.83 8.59
C SER A 181 -4.33 -14.98 7.43
N LEU A 182 -3.32 -15.86 7.57
CA LEU A 182 -2.23 -16.00 6.59
C LEU A 182 -2.69 -16.44 5.20
N ASP A 183 -3.81 -17.16 5.09
CA ASP A 183 -4.38 -17.59 3.82
C ASP A 183 -4.84 -16.42 2.92
N ASN A 184 -5.02 -15.23 3.50
CA ASN A 184 -5.33 -14.01 2.74
C ASN A 184 -4.13 -13.48 1.93
N PHE A 185 -2.91 -13.93 2.22
CA PHE A 185 -1.68 -13.39 1.63
C PHE A 185 -1.24 -14.19 0.41
N THR A 186 -1.92 -13.97 -0.71
CA THR A 186 -1.53 -14.53 -2.02
C THR A 186 -0.73 -13.54 -2.87
N ASN A 187 -0.91 -12.24 -2.64
CA ASN A 187 -0.23 -11.18 -3.37
C ASN A 187 1.24 -11.06 -2.94
N PRO A 188 2.22 -11.15 -3.88
CA PRO A 188 3.64 -11.09 -3.54
C PRO A 188 4.07 -9.82 -2.78
N MET A 189 3.47 -8.68 -3.08
CA MET A 189 3.78 -7.42 -2.39
C MET A 189 3.25 -7.45 -0.95
N ALA A 190 2.03 -7.96 -0.73
CA ALA A 190 1.49 -8.14 0.61
C ALA A 190 2.35 -9.11 1.45
N ILE A 191 2.78 -10.23 0.85
CA ILE A 191 3.71 -11.19 1.48
C ILE A 191 5.03 -10.48 1.86
N SER A 192 5.56 -9.62 0.99
CA SER A 192 6.81 -8.89 1.27
C SER A 192 6.71 -7.93 2.48
N GLN A 193 5.50 -7.46 2.81
CA GLN A 193 5.22 -6.63 3.99
C GLN A 193 4.96 -7.47 5.24
N LEU A 194 4.42 -8.68 5.04
CA LEU A 194 4.16 -9.68 6.08
C LEU A 194 5.44 -10.30 6.66
N LEU A 195 6.33 -10.79 5.80
CA LEU A 195 7.46 -11.62 6.22
C LEU A 195 8.39 -10.96 7.26
N PRO A 196 8.76 -9.67 7.15
CA PRO A 196 9.56 -9.01 8.19
C PRO A 196 8.87 -9.06 9.55
N ALA A 197 7.57 -8.74 9.60
CA ALA A 197 6.80 -8.74 10.85
C ALA A 197 6.75 -10.14 11.50
N LEU A 198 6.52 -11.18 10.70
CA LEU A 198 6.51 -12.57 11.19
C LEU A 198 7.89 -13.01 11.71
N TYR A 199 8.96 -12.48 11.13
CA TYR A 199 10.34 -12.73 11.57
C TYR A 199 10.77 -11.83 12.74
N GLY A 200 9.88 -10.99 13.28
CA GLY A 200 10.20 -10.05 14.35
C GLY A 200 11.16 -8.94 13.90
N ARG A 201 11.06 -8.52 12.64
CA ARG A 201 11.87 -7.48 12.01
C ARG A 201 11.01 -6.39 11.37
N SER A 202 11.65 -5.27 11.10
CA SER A 202 11.08 -4.08 10.49
C SER A 202 11.97 -3.55 9.38
N TYR A 203 11.46 -2.57 8.63
CA TYR A 203 12.28 -1.77 7.72
C TYR A 203 13.39 -0.95 8.39
N LEU A 204 13.48 -0.85 9.72
CA LEU A 204 14.61 -0.18 10.39
C LEU A 204 15.78 -1.13 10.61
N ASP A 205 15.52 -2.43 10.76
CA ASP A 205 16.56 -3.45 10.99
C ASP A 205 17.57 -3.51 9.83
N ILE A 206 17.15 -3.20 8.61
CA ILE A 206 18.04 -3.19 7.46
C ILE A 206 19.13 -2.11 7.59
N ALA A 207 18.96 -1.06 8.39
CA ALA A 207 19.95 0.00 8.55
C ALA A 207 21.27 -0.50 9.16
N SER A 208 21.23 -1.58 9.95
CA SER A 208 22.39 -2.23 10.59
C SER A 208 22.60 -3.69 10.15
N MET A 209 21.80 -4.19 9.22
CA MET A 209 21.88 -5.57 8.73
C MET A 209 23.25 -5.91 8.12
N ASN A 210 23.72 -7.12 8.44
CA ASN A 210 24.91 -7.78 7.90
C ASN A 210 24.48 -9.10 7.24
N CYS A 211 24.80 -9.27 5.97
CA CYS A 211 24.34 -10.38 5.14
C CYS A 211 25.28 -11.62 5.19
N GLN A 212 26.22 -11.66 6.13
CA GLN A 212 27.09 -12.82 6.30
C GLN A 212 26.33 -14.01 6.89
N GLY A 213 26.46 -15.18 6.27
CA GLY A 213 25.97 -16.45 6.82
C GLY A 213 24.51 -16.79 6.50
N GLU A 214 23.85 -16.05 5.62
CA GLU A 214 22.52 -16.43 5.13
C GLU A 214 22.59 -17.71 4.29
N ARG A 215 21.81 -18.73 4.68
CA ARG A 215 21.64 -19.96 3.89
C ARG A 215 20.27 -19.93 3.23
N GLY A 216 20.23 -19.91 1.90
CA GLY A 216 18.99 -20.05 1.14
C GLY A 216 18.45 -21.46 1.26
N THR A 217 17.40 -21.64 2.06
CA THR A 217 16.73 -22.95 2.26
C THR A 217 15.43 -23.09 1.48
N LEU A 218 14.99 -22.03 0.80
CA LEU A 218 13.78 -22.05 -0.02
C LEU A 218 13.97 -22.97 -1.23
N GLN A 219 13.11 -23.97 -1.34
CA GLN A 219 13.04 -24.89 -2.46
C GLN A 219 11.77 -24.58 -3.27
N PRO A 220 11.83 -24.53 -4.61
CA PRO A 220 10.63 -24.43 -5.43
C PRO A 220 9.69 -25.60 -5.10
N ILE A 221 8.44 -25.29 -4.77
CA ILE A 221 7.40 -26.31 -4.60
C ILE A 221 6.76 -26.55 -5.97
N SER A 222 6.61 -27.81 -6.37
CA SER A 222 5.85 -28.16 -7.57
C SER A 222 4.40 -27.70 -7.40
N PRO A 223 3.80 -27.01 -8.39
CA PRO A 223 2.41 -26.62 -8.29
C PRO A 223 1.56 -27.87 -8.07
N VAL A 224 0.84 -27.92 -6.95
CA VAL A 224 -0.20 -28.92 -6.75
C VAL A 224 -1.34 -28.51 -7.66
N THR A 225 -1.55 -29.27 -8.74
CA THR A 225 -2.76 -29.13 -9.55
C THR A 225 -3.94 -29.46 -8.64
N GLN A 226 -4.62 -28.44 -8.13
CA GLN A 226 -5.90 -28.67 -7.46
C GLN A 226 -6.88 -29.18 -8.51
N PRO A 227 -7.37 -30.43 -8.39
CA PRO A 227 -8.39 -30.93 -9.28
C PRO A 227 -9.73 -30.49 -8.73
N THR A 228 -10.31 -29.46 -9.32
CA THR A 228 -11.73 -29.24 -9.13
C THR A 228 -12.28 -28.49 -10.34
N GLU A 229 -13.09 -29.19 -11.14
CA GLU A 229 -14.16 -28.55 -11.90
C GLU A 229 -15.14 -27.95 -10.88
N LEU A 230 -14.74 -26.84 -10.27
CA LEU A 230 -15.70 -25.95 -9.64
C LEU A 230 -16.56 -25.46 -10.81
N GLY A 231 -17.87 -25.69 -10.71
CA GLY A 231 -18.81 -25.28 -11.76
C GLY A 231 -18.74 -23.78 -12.06
N ASN A 232 -19.58 -23.33 -12.98
CA ASN A 232 -19.66 -21.90 -13.27
C ASN A 232 -20.41 -21.16 -12.17
N ILE A 233 -19.96 -19.95 -11.86
CA ILE A 233 -20.62 -18.98 -10.99
C ILE A 233 -21.12 -17.80 -11.82
N ILE A 234 -22.12 -17.10 -11.32
CA ILE A 234 -22.69 -15.90 -11.93
C ILE A 234 -22.40 -14.72 -11.01
N VAL A 235 -21.71 -13.72 -11.55
CA VAL A 235 -21.34 -12.50 -10.82
C VAL A 235 -22.04 -11.30 -11.47
N GLY A 236 -22.71 -10.46 -10.67
CA GLY A 236 -23.23 -9.19 -11.15
C GLY A 236 -22.12 -8.15 -11.26
N LEU A 237 -21.99 -7.48 -12.39
CA LEU A 237 -21.01 -6.40 -12.61
C LEU A 237 -21.72 -5.08 -12.88
N VAL A 238 -21.53 -4.13 -11.96
CA VAL A 238 -22.13 -2.79 -12.02
C VAL A 238 -21.03 -1.73 -12.15
N VAL A 239 -21.21 -0.76 -13.04
CA VAL A 239 -20.33 0.41 -13.13
C VAL A 239 -21.09 1.65 -12.67
N GLU A 240 -20.60 2.26 -11.61
CA GLU A 240 -21.13 3.50 -11.07
C GLU A 240 -20.20 4.66 -11.41
N CYS A 241 -20.74 5.64 -12.13
CA CYS A 241 -20.01 6.79 -12.59
C CYS A 241 -20.88 8.05 -12.49
N PRO A 242 -20.35 9.17 -11.99
CA PRO A 242 -21.10 10.42 -11.95
C PRO A 242 -21.59 10.84 -13.34
N LYS A 243 -22.88 11.22 -13.45
CA LYS A 243 -23.53 11.58 -14.73
C LYS A 243 -22.76 12.64 -15.54
N ARG A 244 -22.01 13.53 -14.89
CA ARG A 244 -21.20 14.57 -15.56
C ARG A 244 -19.96 14.02 -16.29
N LEU A 245 -19.49 12.84 -15.91
CA LEU A 245 -18.25 12.23 -16.41
C LEU A 245 -18.52 11.06 -17.37
N CYS A 246 -19.68 10.42 -17.24
CA CYS A 246 -20.09 9.36 -18.15
C CYS A 246 -21.07 9.88 -19.20
N HIS A 247 -20.58 10.00 -20.43
CA HIS A 247 -21.39 10.37 -21.60
C HIS A 247 -22.44 9.30 -21.96
N HIS A 248 -22.21 8.06 -21.53
CA HIS A 248 -23.17 6.97 -21.65
C HIS A 248 -24.23 7.14 -20.54
N HIS A 249 -25.44 7.49 -20.94
CA HIS A 249 -26.59 7.66 -20.04
C HIS A 249 -27.14 6.33 -19.49
N VAL A 250 -26.52 5.20 -19.87
CA VAL A 250 -26.92 3.85 -19.51
C VAL A 250 -25.96 3.32 -18.43
N LEU A 251 -26.52 2.92 -17.29
CA LEU A 251 -25.80 2.20 -16.25
C LEU A 251 -25.37 0.84 -16.81
N TYR A 252 -24.08 0.53 -16.75
CA TYR A 252 -23.62 -0.82 -17.03
C TYR A 252 -23.99 -1.69 -15.83
N ASN A 253 -24.87 -2.66 -16.05
CA ASN A 253 -25.31 -3.65 -15.08
C ASN A 253 -25.56 -4.96 -15.85
N GLN A 254 -24.63 -5.90 -15.76
CA GLN A 254 -24.68 -7.16 -16.49
C GLN A 254 -24.24 -8.32 -15.60
N SER A 255 -24.82 -9.50 -15.86
CA SER A 255 -24.39 -10.74 -15.23
C SER A 255 -23.30 -11.41 -16.06
N VAL A 256 -22.23 -11.81 -15.41
CA VAL A 256 -21.05 -12.42 -16.04
C VAL A 256 -20.88 -13.83 -15.48
N THR A 257 -20.85 -14.82 -16.36
CA THR A 257 -20.63 -16.22 -15.99
C THR A 257 -19.15 -16.56 -16.13
N VAL A 258 -18.53 -17.05 -15.06
CA VAL A 258 -17.11 -17.46 -15.01
C VAL A 258 -16.94 -18.78 -14.25
N PRO A 259 -15.88 -19.56 -14.47
CA PRO A 259 -15.57 -20.71 -13.63
C PRO A 259 -15.36 -20.29 -12.16
N ALA A 260 -15.80 -21.09 -11.19
CA ALA A 260 -15.55 -20.73 -9.79
C ALA A 260 -14.04 -20.70 -9.47
N GLY A 261 -13.67 -19.76 -8.59
CA GLY A 261 -12.26 -19.48 -8.26
C GLY A 261 -11.58 -18.50 -9.21
N SER A 262 -12.27 -18.06 -10.28
CA SER A 262 -11.83 -16.94 -11.13
C SER A 262 -11.67 -15.66 -10.32
N SER A 263 -10.71 -14.82 -10.70
CA SER A 263 -10.49 -13.50 -10.13
C SER A 263 -11.48 -12.46 -10.69
N LEU A 264 -11.58 -11.30 -10.04
CA LEU A 264 -12.31 -10.16 -10.61
C LEU A 264 -11.73 -9.73 -11.97
N LEU A 265 -10.42 -9.84 -12.18
CA LEU A 265 -9.79 -9.57 -13.48
C LEU A 265 -10.37 -10.48 -14.57
N ASP A 266 -10.52 -11.78 -14.28
CA ASP A 266 -11.14 -12.73 -15.21
C ASP A 266 -12.59 -12.35 -15.52
N VAL A 267 -13.34 -11.89 -14.52
CA VAL A 267 -14.71 -11.35 -14.70
C VAL A 267 -14.70 -10.16 -15.65
N LEU A 268 -13.77 -9.20 -15.48
CA LEU A 268 -13.64 -8.03 -16.36
C LEU A 268 -13.26 -8.44 -17.79
N GLU A 269 -12.38 -9.43 -17.95
CA GLU A 269 -11.97 -9.96 -19.25
C GLU A 269 -13.13 -10.65 -19.98
N VAL A 270 -13.89 -11.50 -19.28
CA VAL A 270 -15.09 -12.14 -19.86
C VAL A 270 -16.14 -11.10 -20.22
N ALA A 271 -16.42 -10.13 -19.33
CA ALA A 271 -17.33 -9.02 -19.61
C ALA A 271 -16.91 -8.24 -20.87
N SER A 272 -15.62 -8.01 -21.08
CA SER A 272 -15.12 -7.28 -22.25
C SER A 272 -15.34 -8.01 -23.59
N LYS A 273 -15.52 -9.33 -23.53
CA LYS A 273 -15.77 -10.19 -24.70
C LYS A 273 -17.26 -10.40 -24.96
N GLN A 274 -18.15 -10.07 -24.01
CA GLN A 274 -19.59 -10.14 -24.19
C GLN A 274 -20.08 -9.00 -25.10
N GLY A 275 -20.63 -9.35 -26.26
CA GLY A 275 -20.91 -8.41 -27.35
C GLY A 275 -22.07 -7.43 -27.14
N HIS A 276 -22.68 -7.34 -25.96
CA HIS A 276 -23.75 -6.38 -25.64
C HIS A 276 -23.19 -5.25 -24.77
N HIS A 277 -23.23 -4.01 -25.27
CA HIS A 277 -22.68 -2.83 -24.59
C HIS A 277 -21.20 -2.98 -24.17
N ALA A 278 -20.38 -3.49 -25.11
CA ALA A 278 -18.96 -3.84 -24.95
C ALA A 278 -18.27 -3.16 -23.76
N PHE A 279 -18.16 -3.91 -22.66
CA PHE A 279 -17.42 -3.49 -21.50
C PHE A 279 -15.98 -3.23 -21.91
N THR A 280 -15.40 -2.11 -21.46
CA THR A 280 -14.00 -1.80 -21.75
C THR A 280 -13.31 -1.38 -20.47
N PHE A 281 -12.10 -1.87 -20.27
CA PHE A 281 -11.27 -1.46 -19.16
C PHE A 281 -9.79 -1.39 -19.57
N LYS A 282 -8.99 -0.68 -18.79
CA LYS A 282 -7.53 -0.68 -18.89
C LYS A 282 -6.91 -0.75 -17.52
N THR A 283 -5.77 -1.41 -17.45
CA THR A 283 -4.96 -1.55 -16.25
C THR A 283 -3.59 -0.92 -16.46
N GLN A 284 -2.89 -0.68 -15.36
CA GLN A 284 -1.48 -0.29 -15.34
C GLN A 284 -0.73 -1.18 -14.35
N ASP A 285 0.46 -1.65 -14.74
CA ASP A 285 1.28 -2.49 -13.87
C ASP A 285 1.73 -1.74 -12.61
N SER A 286 1.51 -2.38 -11.46
CA SER A 286 1.94 -1.92 -10.15
C SER A 286 2.65 -3.03 -9.39
N LEU A 287 3.30 -2.68 -8.26
CA LEU A 287 3.92 -3.70 -7.40
C LEU A 287 2.88 -4.63 -6.77
N TYR A 288 1.62 -4.19 -6.66
CA TYR A 288 0.49 -4.97 -6.15
C TYR A 288 -0.27 -5.70 -7.27
N GLY A 289 0.25 -5.72 -8.50
CA GLY A 289 -0.44 -6.29 -9.66
C GLY A 289 -1.17 -5.23 -10.51
N PRO A 290 -2.09 -5.63 -11.41
CA PRO A 290 -2.73 -4.73 -12.35
C PRO A 290 -3.67 -3.75 -11.65
N PHE A 291 -3.34 -2.47 -11.71
CA PHE A 291 -4.15 -1.39 -11.14
C PHE A 291 -5.19 -0.89 -12.15
N LEU A 292 -6.46 -0.89 -11.78
CA LEU A 292 -7.56 -0.47 -12.65
C LEU A 292 -7.54 1.06 -12.87
N THR A 293 -7.30 1.50 -14.11
CA THR A 293 -7.17 2.94 -14.44
C THR A 293 -8.34 3.46 -15.25
N THR A 294 -8.92 2.65 -16.13
CA THR A 294 -9.99 3.08 -17.03
C THR A 294 -11.11 2.06 -17.01
N VAL A 295 -12.36 2.50 -16.92
CA VAL A 295 -13.56 1.67 -17.09
C VAL A 295 -14.53 2.43 -17.98
N MET A 296 -15.13 1.76 -18.96
CA MET A 296 -16.08 2.34 -19.91
C MET A 296 -15.56 3.63 -20.58
N LYS A 297 -14.27 3.62 -20.97
CA LYS A 297 -13.51 4.74 -21.55
C LYS A 297 -13.35 5.96 -20.64
N VAL A 298 -13.67 5.86 -19.35
CA VAL A 298 -13.47 6.90 -18.36
C VAL A 298 -12.23 6.61 -17.53
N GLU A 299 -11.21 7.46 -17.69
CA GLU A 299 -9.93 7.35 -16.99
C GLU A 299 -10.00 8.01 -15.60
N ALA A 300 -9.55 7.26 -14.60
CA ALA A 300 -9.28 7.74 -13.26
C ALA A 300 -8.05 8.65 -13.25
N LYS A 301 -8.28 9.96 -13.28
CA LYS A 301 -7.19 10.94 -13.24
C LYS A 301 -6.70 11.19 -11.82
N TRP A 302 -5.45 10.83 -11.57
CA TRP A 302 -4.76 11.06 -10.30
C TRP A 302 -4.72 12.54 -9.90
N GLN A 303 -4.45 13.45 -10.85
CA GLN A 303 -4.41 14.90 -10.63
C GLN A 303 -5.74 15.48 -10.12
N GLU A 304 -6.85 14.78 -10.39
CA GLU A 304 -8.18 15.16 -9.92
C GLU A 304 -8.62 14.35 -8.69
N ARG A 305 -7.70 13.55 -8.12
CA ARG A 305 -7.91 12.61 -7.00
C ARG A 305 -9.03 11.61 -7.28
N ARG A 306 -9.05 11.00 -8.47
CA ARG A 306 -10.07 10.03 -8.91
C ARG A 306 -9.51 8.64 -9.23
N SER A 307 -10.29 7.61 -8.90
CA SER A 307 -9.93 6.17 -8.95
C SER A 307 -11.20 5.36 -8.97
N TRP A 308 -11.05 4.14 -9.49
CA TRP A 308 -12.07 3.12 -9.48
C TRP A 308 -12.00 2.37 -8.15
N HIS A 309 -12.96 2.66 -7.27
CA HIS A 309 -13.17 1.91 -6.04
C HIS A 309 -13.85 0.58 -6.39
N LEU A 310 -13.35 -0.50 -5.80
CA LEU A 310 -13.89 -1.84 -5.96
C LEU A 310 -14.74 -2.14 -4.73
N LEU A 311 -16.02 -2.44 -4.95
CA LEU A 311 -16.96 -2.71 -3.86
C LEU A 311 -17.71 -4.01 -4.13
N SER A 312 -18.08 -4.71 -3.07
CA SER A 312 -19.14 -5.71 -3.06
C SER A 312 -20.45 -5.05 -2.61
N ALA A 313 -21.55 -5.35 -3.28
CA ALA A 313 -22.85 -4.78 -2.96
C ALA A 313 -23.27 -5.11 -1.51
N PRO A 314 -23.91 -4.17 -0.78
CA PRO A 314 -24.39 -2.88 -1.28
C PRO A 314 -23.32 -1.78 -1.33
N ASN A 315 -22.28 -1.81 -0.49
CA ASN A 315 -21.27 -0.75 -0.40
C ASN A 315 -19.97 -1.15 0.34
N THR A 316 -19.65 -2.44 0.39
CA THR A 316 -18.48 -2.93 1.14
C THR A 316 -17.22 -2.83 0.29
N SER A 317 -16.24 -2.03 0.72
CA SER A 317 -14.95 -1.92 0.01
C SER A 317 -14.19 -3.24 0.00
N LEU A 318 -13.78 -3.68 -1.19
CA LEU A 318 -12.89 -4.83 -1.30
C LEU A 318 -11.52 -4.50 -0.71
N GLN A 319 -10.92 -5.48 -0.03
CA GLN A 319 -9.59 -5.35 0.56
C GLN A 319 -8.48 -5.81 -0.40
N MET A 320 -8.84 -6.39 -1.56
CA MET A 320 -7.93 -6.96 -2.55
C MET A 320 -8.11 -6.30 -3.92
N GLY A 321 -7.04 -6.34 -4.74
CA GLY A 321 -7.08 -5.86 -6.11
C GLY A 321 -7.81 -6.81 -7.06
N ILE A 322 -8.01 -6.36 -8.31
CA ILE A 322 -8.77 -7.13 -9.32
C ILE A 322 -8.16 -8.50 -9.63
N ALA A 323 -6.84 -8.67 -9.55
CA ALA A 323 -6.18 -9.95 -9.84
C ALA A 323 -6.22 -10.94 -8.67
N ASP A 324 -6.43 -10.46 -7.44
CA ASP A 324 -6.35 -11.28 -6.23
C ASP A 324 -7.75 -11.62 -5.69
N TYR A 325 -8.71 -10.70 -5.81
CA TYR A 325 -10.07 -10.91 -5.32
C TYR A 325 -10.81 -11.96 -6.13
N LYS A 326 -11.37 -12.95 -5.45
CA LYS A 326 -12.18 -14.03 -6.05
C LYS A 326 -13.64 -13.89 -5.59
N PRO A 327 -14.57 -13.49 -6.46
CA PRO A 327 -15.97 -13.37 -6.10
C PRO A 327 -16.66 -14.71 -5.86
N HIS A 328 -17.76 -14.66 -5.11
CA HIS A 328 -18.64 -15.80 -4.85
C HIS A 328 -19.83 -15.83 -5.83
N ASP A 329 -20.51 -16.98 -5.91
CA ASP A 329 -21.71 -17.09 -6.75
C ASP A 329 -22.83 -16.18 -6.25
N GLY A 330 -23.46 -15.46 -7.18
CA GLY A 330 -24.49 -14.46 -6.90
C GLY A 330 -23.98 -13.12 -6.36
N GLU A 331 -22.66 -12.96 -6.15
CA GLU A 331 -22.09 -11.71 -5.67
C GLU A 331 -22.25 -10.59 -6.71
N THR A 332 -22.53 -9.36 -6.26
CA THR A 332 -22.57 -8.18 -7.13
C THR A 332 -21.40 -7.26 -6.83
N LEU A 333 -20.53 -7.07 -7.81
CA LEU A 333 -19.36 -6.20 -7.75
C LEU A 333 -19.66 -4.85 -8.41
N ILE A 334 -19.23 -3.79 -7.75
CA ILE A 334 -19.45 -2.42 -8.17
C ILE A 334 -18.09 -1.75 -8.41
N LEU A 335 -17.89 -1.27 -9.64
CA LEU A 335 -16.78 -0.39 -10.01
C LEU A 335 -17.24 1.06 -9.92
N ARG A 336 -16.91 1.75 -8.84
CA ARG A 336 -17.35 3.13 -8.59
C ARG A 336 -16.23 4.13 -8.84
N LEU A 337 -16.44 5.09 -9.74
CA LEU A 337 -15.52 6.22 -9.88
C LEU A 337 -15.75 7.20 -8.73
N SER A 338 -14.80 7.25 -7.79
CA SER A 338 -14.87 8.10 -6.61
C SER A 338 -13.76 9.14 -6.62
N LYS A 339 -13.98 10.22 -5.86
CA LYS A 339 -12.95 11.21 -5.51
C LYS A 339 -12.49 10.94 -4.08
N TRP A 340 -11.20 11.08 -3.81
CA TRP A 340 -10.64 11.03 -2.44
C TRP A 340 -9.98 12.32 -2.02
#